data_AF-A0A2G2QPH5-F1
#
_entry.id   AF-A0A2G2QPH5-F1
#
_cell.length_a   1.000
_cell.length_b   1.000
_cell.length_c   1.000
_cell.angle_alpha   90.00
_cell.angle_beta   90.00
_cell.angle_gamma   90.00
#
_symmetry.space_group_name_H-M   'P 1'
#
loop_
_entity.id
_entity.type
_entity.pdbx_description
1 polymer ?
#
loop_
_entity_poly.entity_id
_entity_poly.type
_entity_poly.pdbx_seq_one_letter_code
_entity_poly.pdbx_strand_id
1 'polypeptide(L)'
;MNNTPILVPALRGHIGCWSFYSALITWETAVNYIKTAEEIVRNKQLSKMIQRQIKSAREKEVANYILTQDERFFGSLVAAVYKGNPKWHQLGGFQEKLYKLGIPAAENSNEAFGYLELSGEERIFALDGQHRLVGMRKALAEKPELSEENITVIFVGHEDNETGLKTTRRLFTTLNKKAVPVKKGEIIALDEDDVVAILTRRMVETKDEYSSERIAYVATCYQQCKTEPPQRLKSEPHDSH
;
A
#
# COMPACT_ATOMS: atom_id res chain seq x y z
N MET A 1 -7.76 -10.42 -24.43
CA MET A 1 -7.73 -9.17 -25.21
C MET A 1 -6.45 -8.48 -24.81
N ASN A 2 -5.58 -8.15 -25.77
CA ASN A 2 -4.38 -7.37 -25.47
C ASN A 2 -4.84 -5.95 -25.13
N ASN A 3 -4.20 -5.34 -24.15
CA ASN A 3 -4.50 -3.95 -23.87
C ASN A 3 -3.92 -3.06 -24.98
N THR A 4 -4.41 -1.84 -25.09
CA THR A 4 -3.83 -0.84 -26.01
C THR A 4 -2.43 -0.46 -25.53
N PRO A 5 -1.49 -0.08 -26.41
CA PRO A 5 -0.25 0.52 -25.96
C PRO A 5 -0.51 1.82 -25.19
N ILE A 6 0.19 2.05 -24.08
CA ILE A 6 0.11 3.27 -23.29
C ILE A 6 1.49 3.85 -23.03
N LEU A 7 1.56 5.17 -22.96
CA LEU A 7 2.77 5.93 -22.65
C LEU A 7 2.50 6.78 -21.40
N VAL A 8 3.20 6.47 -20.31
CA VAL A 8 2.91 7.09 -19.00
C VAL A 8 4.11 7.86 -18.48
N PRO A 9 3.93 9.07 -17.93
CA PRO A 9 5.02 9.82 -17.33
C PRO A 9 5.54 9.09 -16.10
N ALA A 10 6.85 8.92 -16.01
CA ALA A 10 7.45 8.14 -14.95
C ALA A 10 8.84 8.64 -14.54
N LEU A 11 9.23 8.24 -13.34
CA LEU A 11 10.58 8.37 -12.81
C LEU A 11 11.25 7.01 -12.79
N ARG A 12 12.38 6.87 -13.48
CA ARG A 12 13.21 5.67 -13.41
C ARG A 12 14.17 5.75 -12.23
N GLY A 13 14.29 4.66 -11.50
CA GLY A 13 15.24 4.53 -10.40
C GLY A 13 15.73 3.10 -10.22
N HIS A 14 16.69 2.93 -9.31
CA HIS A 14 17.17 1.62 -8.91
C HIS A 14 17.29 1.50 -7.38
N ILE A 15 17.04 0.30 -6.86
CA ILE A 15 17.24 -0.04 -5.45
C ILE A 15 17.74 -1.48 -5.33
N GLY A 16 18.97 -1.66 -4.86
CA GLY A 16 19.63 -2.96 -4.90
C GLY A 16 19.69 -3.51 -6.34
N CYS A 17 19.15 -4.71 -6.56
CA CYS A 17 19.06 -5.32 -7.88
C CYS A 17 17.84 -4.90 -8.70
N TRP A 18 16.94 -4.08 -8.14
CA TRP A 18 15.69 -3.71 -8.81
C TRP A 18 15.85 -2.42 -9.58
N SER A 19 15.53 -2.44 -10.87
CA SER A 19 15.12 -1.25 -11.61
C SER A 19 13.61 -1.07 -11.46
N PHE A 20 13.18 0.15 -11.15
CA PHE A 20 11.76 0.48 -11.00
C PHE A 20 11.40 1.77 -11.71
N TYR A 21 10.11 1.93 -11.98
CA TYR A 21 9.54 3.11 -12.61
C TYR A 21 8.35 3.58 -11.78
N SER A 22 8.45 4.77 -11.18
CA SER A 22 7.34 5.40 -10.48
C SER A 22 6.54 6.23 -11.48
N ALA A 23 5.41 5.71 -11.92
CA ALA A 23 4.55 6.31 -12.95
C ALA A 23 3.31 6.95 -12.33
N LEU A 24 2.85 8.04 -12.95
CA LEU A 24 1.52 8.61 -12.68
C LEU A 24 0.56 8.16 -13.77
N ILE A 25 -0.50 7.45 -13.40
CA ILE A 25 -1.51 6.94 -14.34
C ILE A 25 -2.92 7.23 -13.84
N THR A 26 -3.88 7.29 -14.77
CA THR A 26 -5.29 7.43 -14.42
C THR A 26 -5.82 6.17 -13.73
N TRP A 27 -6.87 6.30 -12.93
CA TRP A 27 -7.51 5.16 -12.26
C TRP A 27 -8.08 4.17 -13.26
N GLU A 28 -8.66 4.65 -14.36
CA GLU A 28 -9.10 3.80 -15.46
C GLU A 28 -7.94 2.95 -16.00
N THR A 29 -6.80 3.58 -16.27
CA THR A 29 -5.59 2.88 -16.74
C THR A 29 -5.13 1.85 -15.71
N ALA A 30 -5.06 2.22 -14.42
CA ALA A 30 -4.65 1.31 -13.36
C ALA A 30 -5.55 0.07 -13.29
N VAL A 31 -6.87 0.27 -13.30
CA VAL A 31 -7.86 -0.81 -13.17
C VAL A 31 -7.87 -1.73 -14.39
N ASN A 32 -7.72 -1.18 -15.59
CA ASN A 32 -7.73 -1.96 -16.83
C ASN A 32 -6.46 -2.79 -17.00
N TYR A 33 -5.30 -2.20 -16.71
CA TYR A 33 -3.99 -2.81 -17.01
C TYR A 33 -3.47 -3.68 -15.87
N ILE A 34 -3.75 -3.34 -14.61
CA ILE A 34 -3.20 -4.04 -13.46
C ILE A 34 -4.19 -5.11 -12.99
N LYS A 35 -3.68 -6.32 -12.85
CA LYS A 35 -4.42 -7.47 -12.33
C LYS A 35 -4.10 -7.72 -10.86
N THR A 36 -5.02 -8.34 -10.14
CA THR A 36 -4.72 -8.84 -8.79
C THR A 36 -3.84 -10.09 -8.91
N ALA A 37 -3.11 -10.44 -7.84
CA ALA A 37 -2.26 -11.63 -7.86
C ALA A 37 -3.09 -12.92 -8.13
N GLU A 38 -4.37 -12.92 -7.73
CA GLU A 38 -5.30 -14.04 -7.92
C GLU A 38 -5.59 -14.35 -9.38
N GLU A 39 -5.71 -13.31 -10.21
CA GLU A 39 -6.11 -13.40 -11.62
C GLU A 39 -5.04 -14.11 -12.48
N ILE A 40 -3.83 -14.30 -11.94
CA ILE A 40 -2.68 -14.87 -12.67
C ILE A 40 -2.30 -16.27 -12.17
N VAL A 41 -2.61 -16.62 -10.92
CA VAL A 41 -2.22 -17.94 -10.39
C VAL A 41 -3.04 -19.04 -11.06
N ARG A 42 -2.36 -19.86 -11.86
CA ARG A 42 -2.96 -20.99 -12.60
C ARG A 42 -3.46 -22.12 -11.70
N ASN A 43 -2.85 -22.28 -10.52
CA ASN A 43 -3.21 -23.34 -9.58
C ASN A 43 -4.40 -22.91 -8.71
N LYS A 44 -5.56 -23.54 -8.91
CA LYS A 44 -6.82 -23.23 -8.20
C LYS A 44 -6.71 -23.31 -6.67
N GLN A 45 -5.88 -24.18 -6.09
CA GLN A 45 -5.70 -24.26 -4.64
C GLN A 45 -4.83 -23.11 -4.12
N LEU A 46 -3.77 -22.76 -4.83
CA LEU A 46 -2.91 -21.63 -4.46
C LEU A 46 -3.65 -20.29 -4.63
N SER A 47 -4.45 -20.14 -5.69
CA SER A 47 -5.36 -19.00 -5.85
C SER A 47 -6.37 -18.93 -4.71
N LYS A 48 -6.95 -20.06 -4.28
CA LYS A 48 -7.86 -20.11 -3.11
C LYS A 48 -7.17 -19.69 -1.80
N MET A 49 -5.89 -19.97 -1.61
CA MET A 49 -5.13 -19.53 -0.43
C MET A 49 -4.86 -18.02 -0.47
N ILE A 50 -4.46 -17.49 -1.62
CA ILE A 50 -4.26 -16.05 -1.84
C ILE A 50 -5.60 -15.31 -1.68
N GLN A 51 -6.70 -15.88 -2.20
CA GLN A 51 -8.07 -15.36 -2.05
C GLN A 51 -8.55 -15.24 -0.61
N ARG A 52 -8.13 -16.12 0.31
CA ARG A 52 -8.49 -15.97 1.73
C ARG A 52 -7.83 -14.77 2.38
N GLN A 53 -6.72 -14.29 1.83
CA GLN A 53 -6.00 -13.11 2.31
C GLN A 53 -6.63 -11.80 1.80
N ILE A 54 -7.26 -11.85 0.63
CA ILE A 54 -7.85 -10.69 -0.05
C ILE A 54 -9.35 -10.55 0.24
N LYS A 55 -10.08 -11.66 0.36
CA LYS A 55 -11.49 -11.68 0.79
C LYS A 55 -11.63 -11.28 2.25
N SER A 56 -11.68 -9.98 2.49
CA SER A 56 -11.95 -9.39 3.79
C SER A 56 -12.92 -8.22 3.64
N ALA A 57 -13.54 -7.79 4.74
CA ALA A 57 -14.36 -6.58 4.85
C ALA A 57 -13.67 -5.34 4.26
N ARG A 58 -12.33 -5.36 4.22
CA ARG A 58 -11.45 -4.29 3.79
C ARG A 58 -11.67 -3.79 2.36
N GLU A 59 -12.08 -4.65 1.42
CA GLU A 59 -12.37 -4.17 0.06
C GLU A 59 -13.61 -3.25 0.03
N LYS A 60 -14.62 -3.58 0.85
CA LYS A 60 -15.84 -2.77 0.96
C LYS A 60 -15.53 -1.49 1.73
N GLU A 61 -14.71 -1.57 2.77
CA GLU A 61 -14.24 -0.40 3.52
C GLU A 61 -13.48 0.56 2.61
N VAL A 62 -12.54 0.07 1.78
CA VAL A 62 -11.79 0.93 0.85
C VAL A 62 -12.72 1.54 -0.20
N ALA A 63 -13.63 0.77 -0.80
CA ALA A 63 -14.58 1.31 -1.77
C ALA A 63 -15.47 2.38 -1.12
N ASN A 64 -15.98 2.14 0.09
CA ASN A 64 -16.77 3.10 0.84
C ASN A 64 -15.97 4.37 1.11
N TYR A 65 -14.75 4.25 1.63
CA TYR A 65 -13.85 5.39 1.85
C TYR A 65 -13.64 6.22 0.57
N ILE A 66 -13.43 5.59 -0.59
CA ILE A 66 -13.32 6.31 -1.88
C ILE A 66 -14.61 7.09 -2.18
N LEU A 67 -15.77 6.49 -1.95
CA LEU A 67 -17.05 7.06 -2.36
C LEU A 67 -17.55 8.14 -1.42
N THR A 68 -17.18 8.09 -0.14
CA THR A 68 -17.70 8.95 0.92
C THR A 68 -16.72 10.00 1.41
N GLN A 69 -15.40 9.82 1.24
CA GLN A 69 -14.39 10.79 1.66
C GLN A 69 -13.91 11.65 0.49
N ASP A 70 -14.14 12.96 0.60
CA ASP A 70 -13.66 13.92 -0.39
C ASP A 70 -12.13 14.14 -0.30
N GLU A 71 -11.56 13.97 0.89
CA GLU A 71 -10.12 14.04 1.16
C GLU A 71 -9.38 12.71 0.85
N ARG A 72 -10.00 11.82 0.07
CA ARG A 72 -9.47 10.50 -0.26
C ARG A 72 -8.06 10.60 -0.83
N PHE A 73 -7.16 9.83 -0.22
CA PHE A 73 -5.80 9.63 -0.71
C PHE A 73 -5.32 8.21 -0.41
N PHE A 74 -4.45 7.68 -1.27
CA PHE A 74 -3.77 6.41 -1.05
C PHE A 74 -2.31 6.49 -1.44
N GLY A 75 -1.49 5.69 -0.77
CA GLY A 75 -0.13 5.40 -1.23
C GLY A 75 -0.13 4.71 -2.60
N SER A 76 1.06 4.59 -3.18
CA SER A 76 1.26 3.97 -4.49
C SER A 76 0.87 2.50 -4.54
N LEU A 77 0.45 2.02 -5.71
CA LEU A 77 0.46 0.59 -6.00
C LEU A 77 1.88 0.14 -6.34
N VAL A 78 2.25 -1.06 -5.92
CA VAL A 78 3.49 -1.71 -6.40
C VAL A 78 3.08 -2.81 -7.36
N ALA A 79 3.53 -2.75 -8.61
CA ALA A 79 3.13 -3.68 -9.65
C ALA A 79 4.36 -4.34 -10.31
N ALA A 80 4.30 -5.65 -10.50
CA ALA A 80 5.29 -6.37 -11.27
C ALA A 80 4.86 -6.48 -12.73
N VAL A 81 5.79 -6.25 -13.65
CA VAL A 81 5.57 -6.33 -15.10
C VAL A 81 6.20 -7.62 -15.63
N TYR A 82 5.41 -8.46 -16.29
CA TYR A 82 5.84 -9.74 -16.86
C TYR A 82 5.55 -9.79 -18.36
N LYS A 83 6.50 -10.34 -19.12
CA LYS A 83 6.40 -10.41 -20.59
C LYS A 83 6.20 -9.01 -21.19
N GLY A 84 5.85 -8.96 -22.47
CA GLY A 84 5.79 -7.71 -23.23
C GLY A 84 7.19 -7.15 -23.48
N ASN A 85 7.22 -5.92 -23.99
CA ASN A 85 8.46 -5.22 -24.30
C ASN A 85 8.34 -3.76 -23.85
N PRO A 86 8.29 -3.52 -22.53
CA PRO A 86 8.18 -2.17 -22.00
C PRO A 86 9.41 -1.36 -22.37
N LYS A 87 9.22 -0.13 -22.83
CA LYS A 87 10.31 0.75 -23.28
C LYS A 87 10.39 1.99 -22.43
N TRP A 88 11.63 2.38 -22.13
CA TRP A 88 11.91 3.63 -21.45
C TRP A 88 12.29 4.71 -22.46
N HIS A 89 11.57 5.82 -22.42
CA HIS A 89 11.83 7.01 -23.22
C HIS A 89 12.33 8.12 -22.31
N GLN A 90 13.65 8.26 -22.21
CA GLN A 90 14.28 9.28 -21.38
C GLN A 90 13.99 10.68 -21.94
N LEU A 91 13.62 11.61 -21.06
CA LEU A 91 13.57 13.03 -21.38
C LEU A 91 14.88 13.68 -20.93
N GLY A 92 15.62 14.25 -21.90
CA GLY A 92 16.85 14.99 -21.66
C GLY A 92 16.67 16.50 -21.76
N GLY A 93 17.79 17.24 -21.64
CA GLY A 93 17.83 18.69 -21.88
C GLY A 93 17.37 19.57 -20.71
N PHE A 94 17.14 18.98 -19.53
CA PHE A 94 16.78 19.74 -18.33
C PHE A 94 17.96 20.54 -17.77
N GLN A 95 19.19 20.00 -17.84
CA GLN A 95 20.38 20.69 -17.33
C GLN A 95 20.57 22.10 -17.91
N GLU A 96 20.42 22.28 -19.23
CA GLU A 96 20.58 23.60 -19.84
C GLU A 96 19.50 24.59 -19.36
N LYS A 97 18.26 24.11 -19.21
CA LYS A 97 17.14 24.92 -18.69
C LYS A 97 17.33 25.27 -17.22
N LEU A 98 17.75 24.32 -16.40
CA LEU A 98 18.01 24.53 -14.97
C LEU A 98 19.18 25.48 -14.75
N TYR A 99 20.25 25.34 -15.53
CA TYR A 99 21.38 26.27 -15.54
C TYR A 99 20.93 27.71 -15.84
N LYS A 100 20.11 27.90 -16.88
CA LYS A 100 19.53 29.21 -17.23
C LYS A 100 18.66 29.81 -16.12
N LEU A 101 18.06 28.98 -15.27
CA LEU A 101 17.24 29.41 -14.12
C LEU A 101 18.06 29.59 -12.83
N GLY A 102 19.37 29.35 -12.85
CA GLY A 102 20.22 29.38 -11.65
C GLY A 102 19.93 28.25 -10.66
N ILE A 103 19.24 27.19 -11.10
CA ILE A 103 18.88 26.04 -10.26
C ILE A 103 19.95 24.97 -10.45
N PRO A 104 20.62 24.50 -9.37
CA PRO A 104 21.55 23.40 -9.49
C PRO A 104 20.81 22.13 -9.91
N ALA A 105 21.24 21.52 -11.01
CA ALA A 105 20.68 20.24 -11.44
C ALA A 105 21.08 19.14 -10.46
N ALA A 106 20.12 18.32 -10.05
CA ALA A 106 20.43 17.12 -9.26
C ALA A 106 21.24 16.14 -10.14
N GLU A 107 22.25 15.50 -9.58
CA GLU A 107 23.16 14.61 -10.33
C GLU A 107 22.42 13.51 -11.09
N ASN A 108 21.30 13.03 -10.52
CA ASN A 108 20.50 11.94 -11.08
C ASN A 108 19.32 12.42 -11.95
N SER A 109 19.12 13.73 -12.14
CA SER A 109 17.90 14.24 -12.78
C SER A 109 17.81 13.85 -14.25
N ASN A 110 18.92 13.84 -14.98
CA ASN A 110 18.88 13.69 -16.44
C ASN A 110 18.39 12.33 -16.91
N GLU A 111 18.60 11.27 -16.14
CA GLU A 111 18.21 9.90 -16.52
C GLU A 111 16.92 9.44 -15.83
N ALA A 112 16.51 10.14 -14.76
CA ALA A 112 15.34 9.78 -13.98
C ALA A 112 14.03 10.14 -14.68
N PHE A 113 13.96 11.26 -15.41
CA PHE A 113 12.71 11.72 -16.02
C PHE A 113 12.47 11.09 -17.40
N GLY A 114 11.25 10.63 -17.65
CA GLY A 114 10.90 10.04 -18.93
C GLY A 114 9.46 9.55 -19.01
N TYR A 115 9.20 8.80 -20.08
CA TYR A 115 7.97 8.05 -20.25
C TYR A 115 8.25 6.55 -20.26
N LEU A 116 7.37 5.79 -19.61
CA LEU A 116 7.32 4.34 -19.73
C LEU A 116 6.26 3.97 -20.76
N GLU A 117 6.68 3.34 -21.86
CA GLU A 117 5.79 2.72 -22.85
C GLU A 117 5.50 1.28 -22.42
N LEU A 118 4.22 0.94 -22.31
CA LEU A 118 3.75 -0.42 -22.14
C LEU A 118 3.04 -0.82 -23.44
N SER A 119 3.47 -1.92 -24.06
CA SER A 119 2.94 -2.34 -25.38
C SER A 119 1.52 -2.90 -25.31
N GLY A 120 1.02 -3.20 -24.10
CA GLY A 120 -0.28 -3.82 -23.85
C GLY A 120 -0.24 -5.35 -23.90
N GLU A 121 0.92 -5.93 -24.20
CA GLU A 121 1.18 -7.38 -24.12
C GLU A 121 1.72 -7.80 -22.75
N GLU A 122 2.09 -6.82 -21.92
CA GLU A 122 2.56 -7.05 -20.56
C GLU A 122 1.45 -7.65 -19.70
N ARG A 123 1.85 -8.58 -18.85
CA ARG A 123 1.03 -9.07 -17.75
C ARG A 123 1.47 -8.33 -16.50
N ILE A 124 0.64 -7.39 -16.07
CA ILE A 124 0.93 -6.54 -14.92
C ILE A 124 0.09 -7.00 -13.74
N PHE A 125 0.70 -7.17 -12.57
CA PHE A 125 -0.05 -7.45 -11.35
C PHE A 125 0.44 -6.72 -10.12
N ALA A 126 -0.52 -6.39 -9.26
CA ALA A 126 -0.27 -5.73 -8.00
C ALA A 126 0.43 -6.68 -7.01
N LEU A 127 1.64 -6.33 -6.62
CA LEU A 127 2.37 -6.93 -5.51
C LEU A 127 1.91 -6.39 -4.15
N ASP A 128 1.58 -5.10 -4.10
CA ASP A 128 1.00 -4.41 -2.96
C ASP A 128 -0.12 -3.47 -3.45
N GLY A 129 -1.10 -3.22 -2.57
CA GLY A 129 -2.27 -2.40 -2.87
C GLY A 129 -3.39 -3.14 -3.58
N GLN A 130 -3.46 -4.46 -3.45
CA GLN A 130 -4.52 -5.27 -4.08
C GLN A 130 -5.93 -4.86 -3.62
N HIS A 131 -6.15 -4.61 -2.32
CA HIS A 131 -7.43 -4.09 -1.83
C HIS A 131 -7.75 -2.69 -2.37
N ARG A 132 -6.73 -1.84 -2.59
CA ARG A 132 -6.90 -0.52 -3.20
C ARG A 132 -7.33 -0.64 -4.66
N LEU A 133 -6.68 -1.53 -5.42
CA LEU A 133 -7.05 -1.82 -6.80
C LEU A 133 -8.49 -2.35 -6.91
N VAL A 134 -8.90 -3.26 -6.03
CA VAL A 134 -10.29 -3.75 -6.00
C VAL A 134 -11.28 -2.68 -5.53
N GLY A 135 -10.90 -1.86 -4.57
CA GLY A 135 -11.70 -0.72 -4.11
C GLY A 135 -11.93 0.30 -5.23
N MET A 136 -10.88 0.69 -5.95
CA MET A 136 -10.99 1.56 -7.13
C MET A 136 -11.89 0.96 -8.21
N ARG A 137 -11.76 -0.35 -8.49
CA ARG A 137 -12.66 -1.05 -9.43
C ARG A 137 -14.13 -0.91 -9.04
N LYS A 138 -14.47 -1.10 -7.76
CA LYS A 138 -15.84 -0.97 -7.26
C LYS A 138 -16.31 0.48 -7.29
N ALA A 139 -15.47 1.41 -6.85
CA ALA A 139 -15.80 2.83 -6.85
C ALA A 139 -16.05 3.36 -8.26
N LEU A 140 -15.23 2.99 -9.25
CA LEU A 140 -15.44 3.37 -10.66
C LEU A 140 -16.72 2.80 -11.26
N ALA A 141 -17.18 1.64 -10.77
CA ALA A 141 -18.44 1.06 -11.22
C ALA A 141 -19.66 1.87 -10.71
N GLU A 142 -19.51 2.56 -9.58
CA GLU A 142 -20.57 3.39 -8.98
C GLU A 142 -20.45 4.87 -9.40
N LYS A 143 -19.24 5.39 -9.48
CA LYS A 143 -18.87 6.77 -9.83
C LYS A 143 -17.82 6.78 -10.94
N PRO A 144 -18.22 6.68 -12.22
CA PRO A 144 -17.30 6.68 -13.35
C PRO A 144 -16.46 7.95 -13.46
N GLU A 145 -16.91 9.08 -12.90
CA GLU A 145 -16.18 10.35 -12.87
C GLU A 145 -14.80 10.28 -12.18
N LEU A 146 -14.56 9.25 -11.38
CA LEU A 146 -13.27 9.00 -10.74
C LEU A 146 -12.22 8.47 -11.73
N SER A 147 -12.57 8.23 -13.00
CA SER A 147 -11.68 7.63 -14.02
C SER A 147 -10.39 8.43 -14.24
N GLU A 148 -10.52 9.75 -14.24
CA GLU A 148 -9.45 10.71 -14.53
C GLU A 148 -8.58 11.04 -13.30
N GLU A 149 -8.95 10.56 -12.13
CA GLU A 149 -8.09 10.70 -10.95
C GLU A 149 -6.79 9.94 -11.17
N ASN A 150 -5.71 10.46 -10.58
CA ASN A 150 -4.39 9.89 -10.74
C ASN A 150 -4.00 9.03 -9.55
N ILE A 151 -3.22 7.99 -9.83
CA ILE A 151 -2.56 7.17 -8.82
C ILE A 151 -1.12 6.92 -9.23
N THR A 152 -0.23 6.93 -8.23
CA THR A 152 1.16 6.52 -8.44
C THR A 152 1.25 4.99 -8.48
N VAL A 153 1.88 4.46 -9.52
CA VAL A 153 2.19 3.03 -9.65
C VAL A 153 3.69 2.85 -9.80
N ILE A 154 4.28 2.07 -8.91
CA ILE A 154 5.68 1.67 -8.96
C ILE A 154 5.75 0.36 -9.73
N PHE A 155 6.15 0.43 -11.00
CA PHE A 155 6.41 -0.73 -11.84
C PHE A 155 7.80 -1.28 -11.56
N VAL A 156 7.87 -2.57 -11.29
CA VAL A 156 9.12 -3.30 -11.07
C VAL A 156 9.31 -4.29 -12.21
N GLY A 157 10.43 -4.14 -12.91
CA GLY A 157 10.81 -5.02 -14.01
C GLY A 157 11.22 -6.40 -13.50
N HIS A 158 10.93 -7.43 -14.31
CA HIS A 158 11.24 -8.81 -13.98
C HIS A 158 11.93 -9.53 -15.14
N GLU A 159 12.92 -10.35 -14.82
CA GLU A 159 13.49 -11.31 -15.76
C GLU A 159 12.62 -12.58 -15.81
N ASP A 160 12.19 -13.03 -16.99
CA ASP A 160 11.38 -14.24 -17.19
C ASP A 160 12.21 -15.54 -17.04
N ASN A 161 12.96 -15.66 -15.94
CA ASN A 161 13.76 -16.82 -15.57
C ASN A 161 13.40 -17.30 -14.15
N GLU A 162 13.79 -18.53 -13.78
CA GLU A 162 13.44 -19.10 -12.47
C GLU A 162 13.96 -18.27 -11.28
N THR A 163 15.13 -17.66 -11.44
CA THR A 163 15.77 -16.82 -10.43
C THR A 163 14.96 -15.55 -10.20
N GLY A 164 14.58 -14.86 -11.27
CA GLY A 164 13.68 -13.72 -11.26
C GLY A 164 12.40 -14.08 -10.52
N LEU A 165 11.74 -15.20 -10.89
CA LEU A 165 10.47 -15.62 -10.28
C LEU A 165 10.57 -15.79 -8.76
N LYS A 166 11.67 -16.36 -8.27
CA LYS A 166 11.96 -16.47 -6.83
C LYS A 166 12.12 -15.08 -6.20
N THR A 167 12.83 -14.16 -6.86
CA THR A 167 13.06 -12.79 -6.40
C THR A 167 11.75 -11.99 -6.30
N THR A 168 10.85 -12.07 -7.29
CA THR A 168 9.54 -11.39 -7.21
C THR A 168 8.65 -11.98 -6.12
N ARG A 169 8.64 -13.30 -5.93
CA ARG A 169 7.90 -13.92 -4.82
C ARG A 169 8.43 -13.48 -3.45
N ARG A 170 9.75 -13.31 -3.31
CA ARG A 170 10.37 -12.74 -2.11
C ARG A 170 9.96 -11.28 -1.90
N LEU A 171 9.96 -10.47 -2.95
CA LEU A 171 9.48 -9.09 -2.89
C LEU A 171 8.01 -9.02 -2.44
N PHE A 172 7.14 -9.81 -3.07
CA PHE A 172 5.74 -9.93 -2.71
C PHE A 172 5.53 -10.27 -1.22
N THR A 173 6.20 -11.33 -0.75
CA THR A 173 6.08 -11.76 0.64
C THR A 173 6.66 -10.74 1.62
N THR A 174 7.74 -10.06 1.25
CA THR A 174 8.37 -9.04 2.10
C THR A 174 7.45 -7.83 2.26
N LEU A 175 6.90 -7.31 1.16
CA LEU A 175 5.97 -6.17 1.19
C LEU A 175 4.73 -6.47 2.05
N ASN A 176 4.12 -7.64 1.85
CA ASN A 176 2.88 -7.99 2.55
C ASN A 176 3.10 -8.45 4.01
N LYS A 177 4.25 -9.04 4.35
CA LYS A 177 4.52 -9.55 5.71
C LYS A 177 5.13 -8.51 6.64
N LYS A 178 5.79 -7.47 6.11
CA LYS A 178 6.49 -6.45 6.89
C LYS A 178 5.67 -5.20 7.19
N ALA A 179 4.47 -5.06 6.63
CA ALA A 179 3.54 -4.01 7.01
C ALA A 179 3.09 -4.22 8.48
N VAL A 180 3.78 -3.56 9.41
CA VAL A 180 3.40 -3.57 10.83
C VAL A 180 2.19 -2.64 11.00
N PRO A 181 1.12 -3.09 11.66
CA PRO A 181 -0.03 -2.23 11.93
C PRO A 181 0.39 -1.05 12.82
N VAL A 182 -0.18 0.12 12.53
CA VAL A 182 -0.05 1.34 13.34
C VAL A 182 -0.50 1.04 14.77
N LYS A 183 0.19 1.60 15.78
CA LYS A 183 -0.15 1.32 17.19
C LYS A 183 -1.51 1.92 17.51
N LYS A 184 -2.28 1.28 18.41
CA LYS A 184 -3.62 1.75 18.80
C LYS A 184 -3.66 3.21 19.26
N GLY A 185 -2.64 3.68 19.99
CA GLY A 185 -2.57 5.07 20.43
C GLY A 185 -2.38 6.07 19.29
N GLU A 186 -1.66 5.69 18.23
CA GLU A 186 -1.49 6.51 17.02
C GLU A 186 -2.80 6.55 16.21
N ILE A 187 -3.55 5.44 16.17
CA ILE A 187 -4.90 5.40 15.58
C ILE A 187 -5.83 6.34 16.35
N ILE A 188 -5.95 6.23 17.67
CA ILE A 188 -6.82 7.11 18.48
C ILE A 188 -6.48 8.60 18.28
N ALA A 189 -5.20 8.93 18.15
CA ALA A 189 -4.77 10.31 17.97
C ALA A 189 -5.09 10.88 16.59
N LEU A 190 -5.18 10.06 15.54
CA LEU A 190 -5.25 10.50 14.15
C LEU A 190 -6.55 10.14 13.42
N ASP A 191 -7.32 9.20 13.96
CA ASP A 191 -8.52 8.68 13.32
C ASP A 191 -9.67 9.69 13.49
N GLU A 192 -10.21 10.17 12.36
CA GLU A 192 -11.36 11.09 12.29
C GLU A 192 -12.64 10.37 11.81
N ASP A 193 -12.60 9.05 11.66
CA ASP A 193 -13.73 8.21 11.26
C ASP A 193 -14.23 7.32 12.42
N ASP A 194 -13.38 6.98 13.40
CA ASP A 194 -13.75 6.26 14.62
C ASP A 194 -14.31 7.22 15.68
N VAL A 195 -15.62 7.12 15.95
CA VAL A 195 -16.32 7.91 16.97
C VAL A 195 -15.64 7.83 18.34
N VAL A 196 -15.10 6.68 18.72
CA VAL A 196 -14.38 6.51 19.99
C VAL A 196 -13.06 7.29 19.97
N ALA A 197 -12.33 7.26 18.85
CA ALA A 197 -11.11 8.04 18.68
C ALA A 197 -11.39 9.55 18.74
N ILE A 198 -12.41 10.02 18.01
CA ILE A 198 -12.85 11.42 17.99
C ILE A 198 -13.25 11.87 19.40
N LEU A 199 -14.07 11.10 20.11
CA LEU A 199 -14.50 11.43 21.48
C LEU A 199 -13.33 11.43 22.46
N THR A 200 -12.40 10.48 22.32
CA THR A 200 -11.21 10.40 23.19
C THR A 200 -10.29 11.60 22.97
N ARG A 201 -10.00 11.95 21.71
CA ARG A 201 -9.19 13.13 21.35
C ARG A 201 -9.85 14.42 21.83
N ARG A 202 -11.14 14.62 21.55
CA ARG A 202 -11.90 15.78 22.06
C ARG A 202 -11.86 15.87 23.59
N MET A 203 -12.02 14.76 24.31
CA MET A 203 -11.94 14.76 25.77
C MET A 203 -10.56 15.19 26.29
N VAL A 204 -9.48 14.74 25.63
CA VAL A 204 -8.11 15.13 25.99
C VAL A 204 -7.83 16.60 25.66
N GLU A 205 -8.30 17.10 24.52
CA GLU A 205 -8.03 18.46 24.04
C GLU A 205 -8.88 19.53 24.74
N THR A 206 -10.09 19.20 25.18
CA THR A 206 -11.04 20.20 25.72
C THR A 206 -11.06 20.31 27.24
N LYS A 207 -10.49 19.34 27.96
CA LYS A 207 -10.49 19.34 29.43
C LYS A 207 -9.06 19.48 29.95
N ASP A 208 -8.81 20.60 30.64
CA ASP A 208 -7.53 20.91 31.29
C ASP A 208 -7.05 19.80 32.25
N GLU A 209 -7.99 19.05 32.84
CA GLU A 209 -7.71 17.91 33.73
C GLU A 209 -6.88 16.79 33.08
N TYR A 210 -6.88 16.73 31.74
CA TYR A 210 -6.13 15.75 30.95
C TYR A 210 -4.89 16.35 30.24
N SER A 211 -4.51 17.59 30.56
CA SER A 211 -3.36 18.24 29.92
C SER A 211 -2.00 17.64 30.39
N SER A 212 -1.17 17.37 29.37
CA SER A 212 0.26 17.04 29.26
C SER A 212 0.97 16.08 30.25
N GLU A 213 0.58 15.93 31.51
CA GLU A 213 1.34 15.10 32.49
C GLU A 213 0.51 14.00 33.18
N ARG A 214 -0.81 13.98 32.97
CA ARG A 214 -1.71 13.01 33.65
C ARG A 214 -2.16 11.84 32.76
N ILE A 215 -1.75 11.82 31.50
CA ILE A 215 -2.08 10.76 30.57
C ILE A 215 -0.94 9.74 30.55
N ALA A 216 -1.17 8.58 31.18
CA ALA A 216 -0.24 7.46 31.10
C ALA A 216 -0.37 6.78 29.72
N TYR A 217 0.63 6.96 28.85
CA TYR A 217 0.75 6.16 27.63
C TYR A 217 1.28 4.77 28.00
N VAL A 218 0.38 3.84 28.32
CA VAL A 218 0.73 2.44 28.54
C VAL A 218 0.52 1.69 27.23
N ALA A 219 1.60 1.49 26.48
CA ALA A 219 1.58 0.56 25.35
C ALA A 219 1.32 -0.86 25.89
N THR A 220 0.07 -1.33 25.82
CA THR A 220 -0.24 -2.72 26.18
C THR A 220 0.45 -3.66 25.19
N CYS A 221 1.60 -4.19 25.56
CA CYS A 221 2.21 -5.35 24.93
C CYS A 221 1.29 -6.57 25.14
N TYR A 222 0.44 -6.85 24.17
CA TYR A 222 -0.36 -8.08 24.12
C TYR A 222 0.52 -9.28 23.70
N GLN A 223 1.61 -9.54 24.43
CA GLN A 223 2.47 -10.69 24.15
C GLN A 223 3.34 -11.10 25.34
N GLN A 224 2.73 -11.33 26.51
CA GLN A 224 3.30 -12.17 27.57
C GLN A 224 2.27 -12.45 28.66
N CYS A 225 1.20 -13.18 28.32
CA CYS A 225 0.40 -13.88 29.32
C CYS A 225 0.33 -15.36 28.93
N LYS A 226 1.44 -16.06 29.13
CA LYS A 226 1.43 -17.48 29.43
C LYS A 226 2.35 -17.72 30.62
N THR A 227 1.79 -18.47 31.57
CA THR A 227 2.37 -19.10 32.76
C THR A 227 2.52 -18.23 34.01
N GLU A 228 1.46 -18.17 34.81
CA GLU A 228 1.45 -18.79 36.15
C GLU A 228 -0.01 -18.92 36.64
N PRO A 229 -0.43 -20.10 37.17
CA PRO A 229 -1.75 -20.25 37.74
C PRO A 229 -1.84 -19.52 39.10
N PRO A 230 -3.02 -19.02 39.50
CA PRO A 230 -3.17 -18.27 40.73
C PRO A 230 -2.86 -19.17 41.93
N GLN A 231 -1.93 -18.73 42.78
CA GLN A 231 -1.69 -19.35 44.08
C GLN A 231 -2.99 -19.28 44.90
N ARG A 232 -3.55 -20.45 45.24
CA ARG A 232 -4.64 -20.55 46.22
C ARG A 232 -4.17 -19.95 47.54
N LEU A 233 -4.91 -18.96 48.02
CA LEU A 233 -4.88 -18.52 49.42
C LEU A 233 -5.06 -19.76 50.32
N LYS A 234 -4.08 -20.03 51.18
CA LYS A 234 -4.18 -21.03 52.24
C LYS A 234 -5.21 -20.52 53.25
N SER A 235 -6.27 -21.30 53.47
CA SER A 235 -7.21 -21.11 54.57
C SER A 235 -6.49 -21.33 55.90
N GLU A 236 -6.58 -20.36 56.82
CA GLU A 236 -6.20 -20.53 58.22
C GLU A 236 -7.16 -21.52 58.91
N PRO A 237 -6.68 -22.32 59.87
CA PRO A 237 -7.50 -23.31 60.57
C PRO A 237 -8.39 -22.64 61.61
N HIS A 238 -9.67 -23.02 61.60
CA HIS A 238 -10.59 -22.83 62.71
C HIS A 238 -10.17 -23.72 63.88
N ASP A 239 -9.67 -23.13 64.96
CA ASP A 239 -9.62 -23.80 66.26
C ASP A 239 -10.97 -23.61 66.97
N SER A 240 -11.65 -24.73 67.18
CA SER A 240 -12.76 -24.89 68.11
C SER A 240 -12.37 -25.99 69.09
N HIS A 241 -11.92 -25.60 70.28
CA HIS A 241 -12.29 -26.14 71.59
C HIS A 241 -11.62 -25.35 72.71
#